data_AF-A0A4Q9YRG2-F1
#
_entry.id   AF-A0A4Q9YRG2-F1
#
_cell.length_a   1.000
_cell.length_b   1.000
_cell.length_c   1.000
_cell.angle_alpha   90.00
_cell.angle_beta   90.00
_cell.angle_gamma   90.00
#
_symmetry.space_group_name_H-M   'P 1'
#
loop_
_entity.id
_entity.type
_entity.pdbx_description
1 polymer ?
#
loop_
_entity_poly.entity_id
_entity_poly.type
_entity_poly.pdbx_seq_one_letter_code
_entity_poly.pdbx_strand_id
1 'polypeptide(L)'
;MKKIINICHNKYLNYTCILLGVTSIFVVSYSLNSNTFAEFIKIASTLLLLQLFSFLIGSFLGFLFGFPAHNNIQFNEKYQRNSSLKEITSWLTKIIVGVTLIELKDIFIYLQIIVRKISYFIQHDDSHVVIISSILGIYFVLGFIVLYILSVTTIFEELVINDKNIDFLLSEQSMNPNPLNIDNIDNVLKSDFSQIDNASKERVLRYVSKYGLNKLEPLLTKRLGKFLLALKEYDSAAKAYESAYYRNKQDKYSLLNSCFIKSKYLKDFDNSNRILKEFINENPDFAPAHYNLACNYYREYLEFCDTDDNEYVLKLKDKAKEKLKKAFELDKGLYSEALKDSALAGLEINEIFKESKKEEKE
;
A
#
# COMPACT_ATOMS: atom_id res chain seq x y z
N MET A 1 2.92 35.65 19.46
CA MET A 1 2.01 34.50 19.62
C MET A 1 2.86 33.25 19.84
N LYS A 2 2.76 32.63 21.02
CA LYS A 2 3.59 31.48 21.44
C LYS A 2 3.31 30.27 20.53
N LYS A 3 4.37 29.60 20.06
CA LYS A 3 4.30 28.29 19.40
C LYS A 3 3.59 27.31 20.35
N ILE A 4 2.36 26.93 20.01
CA ILE A 4 1.67 25.81 20.67
C ILE A 4 2.47 24.55 20.30
N ILE A 5 2.75 23.70 21.28
CA ILE A 5 3.43 22.42 21.08
C ILE A 5 2.54 21.57 20.16
N ASN A 6 2.96 21.38 18.91
CA ASN A 6 2.27 20.49 17.97
C ASN A 6 2.68 19.06 18.29
N ILE A 7 1.81 18.30 18.96
CA ILE A 7 2.02 16.89 19.29
C ILE A 7 1.70 16.04 18.05
N CYS A 8 0.66 16.39 17.30
CA CYS A 8 0.30 15.80 16.02
C CYS A 8 -0.10 16.87 14.98
N HIS A 9 -0.23 16.46 13.71
CA HIS A 9 -0.74 17.33 12.64
C HIS A 9 -2.22 17.73 12.86
N ASN A 10 -2.98 16.90 13.56
CA ASN A 10 -4.40 17.14 13.84
C ASN A 10 -4.59 18.13 15.01
N LYS A 11 -5.15 19.31 14.72
CA LYS A 11 -5.39 20.38 15.70
C LYS A 11 -6.32 19.96 16.84
N TYR A 12 -7.34 19.14 16.55
CA TYR A 12 -8.30 18.67 17.56
C TYR A 12 -7.67 17.71 18.56
N LEU A 13 -6.80 16.81 18.08
CA LEU A 13 -6.02 15.93 18.94
C LEU A 13 -5.11 16.74 19.86
N ASN A 14 -4.44 17.78 19.34
CA ASN A 14 -3.59 18.66 20.15
C ASN A 14 -4.40 19.39 21.25
N TYR A 15 -5.57 19.94 20.92
CA TYR A 15 -6.44 20.58 21.93
C TYR A 15 -6.90 19.60 23.00
N THR A 16 -7.22 18.36 22.62
CA THR A 16 -7.68 17.33 23.56
C THR A 16 -6.56 16.86 24.48
N CYS A 17 -5.33 16.70 23.96
CA CYS A 17 -4.14 16.40 24.77
C CYS A 17 -3.78 17.54 25.74
N ILE A 18 -3.93 18.80 25.32
CA ILE A 18 -3.72 19.96 26.20
C ILE A 18 -4.77 19.96 27.32
N LEU A 19 -6.05 19.73 26.99
CA LEU A 19 -7.13 19.64 27.98
C LEU A 19 -6.87 18.52 28.99
N LEU A 20 -6.38 17.36 28.53
CA LEU A 20 -5.99 16.24 29.39
C LEU A 20 -4.83 16.63 30.34
N GLY A 21 -3.81 17.33 29.84
CA GLY A 21 -2.71 17.83 30.66
C GLY A 21 -3.19 18.83 31.73
N VAL A 22 -4.02 19.79 31.34
CA VAL A 22 -4.57 20.81 32.27
C VAL A 22 -5.43 20.18 33.35
N THR A 23 -6.34 19.27 32.99
CA THR A 23 -7.20 18.57 33.96
C THR A 23 -6.40 17.70 34.92
N SER A 24 -5.31 17.07 34.45
CA SER A 24 -4.42 16.27 35.30
C SER A 24 -3.70 17.12 36.35
N ILE A 25 -3.33 18.36 35.99
CA ILE A 25 -2.74 19.31 36.93
C ILE A 25 -3.73 19.66 38.03
N PHE A 26 -5.02 19.86 37.71
CA PHE A 26 -6.04 20.10 38.73
C PHE A 26 -6.22 18.93 39.71
N VAL A 27 -6.16 17.68 39.22
CA VAL A 27 -6.21 16.47 40.08
C VAL A 27 -5.03 16.40 41.05
N VAL A 28 -3.81 16.68 40.57
CA VAL A 28 -2.62 16.73 41.43
C VAL A 28 -2.69 17.90 42.40
N SER A 29 -3.18 19.05 41.94
CA SER A 29 -3.32 20.26 42.77
C SER A 29 -4.33 20.05 43.89
N TYR A 30 -5.41 19.31 43.64
CA TYR A 30 -6.36 18.91 44.67
C TYR A 30 -5.71 18.07 45.77
N SER A 31 -4.77 17.19 45.40
CA SER A 31 -4.07 16.34 46.37
C SER A 31 -3.21 17.14 47.35
N LEU A 32 -2.75 18.34 46.96
CA LEU A 32 -1.97 19.25 47.82
C LEU A 32 -2.77 19.80 49.02
N ASN A 33 -4.09 19.66 49.03
CA ASN A 33 -4.93 20.05 50.16
C ASN A 33 -4.84 19.08 51.36
N SER A 34 -3.95 18.09 51.31
CA SER A 34 -3.74 17.13 52.39
C SER A 34 -2.78 17.69 53.45
N ASN A 35 -3.03 17.34 54.71
CA ASN A 35 -2.25 17.84 55.85
C ASN A 35 -0.90 17.15 56.01
N THR A 36 -0.78 15.92 55.49
CA THR A 36 0.44 15.11 55.59
C THR A 36 0.92 14.64 54.22
N PHE A 37 2.24 14.48 54.09
CA PHE A 37 2.84 13.99 52.84
C PHE A 37 2.43 12.56 52.49
N ALA A 38 2.16 11.71 53.50
CA ALA A 38 1.67 10.35 53.28
C ALA A 38 0.24 10.35 52.69
N GLU A 39 -0.64 11.22 53.19
CA GLU A 39 -1.99 11.41 52.63
C GLU A 39 -1.94 11.98 51.23
N PHE A 40 -1.05 12.95 50.96
CA PHE A 40 -0.80 13.47 49.62
C PHE A 40 -0.52 12.35 48.63
N ILE A 41 0.47 11.48 48.92
CA ILE A 41 0.85 10.37 48.03
C ILE A 41 -0.32 9.41 47.84
N LYS A 42 -1.05 9.08 48.92
CA LYS A 42 -2.19 8.16 48.85
C LYS A 42 -3.31 8.72 47.95
N ILE A 43 -3.69 9.98 48.13
CA ILE A 43 -4.76 10.62 47.35
C ILE A 43 -4.31 10.79 45.89
N ALA A 44 -3.12 11.34 45.67
CA ALA A 44 -2.59 11.58 44.33
C ALA A 44 -2.47 10.28 43.52
N SER A 45 -1.90 9.21 44.11
CA SER A 45 -1.76 7.92 43.43
C SER A 45 -3.11 7.29 43.10
N THR A 46 -4.08 7.36 44.03
CA THR A 46 -5.43 6.82 43.82
C THR A 46 -6.16 7.54 42.69
N LEU A 47 -6.12 8.89 42.68
CA LEU A 47 -6.80 9.68 41.66
C LEU A 47 -6.13 9.58 40.29
N LEU A 48 -4.79 9.55 40.22
CA LEU A 48 -4.06 9.36 38.97
C LEU A 48 -4.31 7.97 38.36
N LEU A 49 -4.38 6.93 39.20
CA LEU A 49 -4.68 5.58 38.75
C LEU A 49 -6.12 5.50 38.25
N LEU A 50 -7.08 6.08 38.96
CA LEU A 50 -8.48 6.16 38.53
C LEU A 50 -8.62 6.89 37.19
N GLN A 51 -7.94 8.02 37.05
CA GLN A 51 -7.83 8.78 35.81
C GLN A 51 -7.31 7.90 34.67
N LEU A 52 -6.20 7.18 34.87
CA LEU A 52 -5.58 6.32 33.86
C LEU A 52 -6.52 5.19 33.44
N PHE A 53 -7.14 4.51 34.39
CA PHE A 53 -8.08 3.41 34.09
C PHE A 53 -9.30 3.90 33.32
N SER A 54 -9.90 5.03 33.74
CA SER A 54 -11.05 5.59 33.05
C SER A 54 -10.69 6.01 31.61
N PHE A 55 -9.52 6.63 31.45
CA PHE A 55 -8.99 6.98 30.15
C PHE A 55 -8.76 5.75 29.26
N LEU A 56 -8.14 4.68 29.78
CA LEU A 56 -7.89 3.46 29.02
C LEU A 56 -9.17 2.77 28.56
N ILE A 57 -10.19 2.69 29.43
CA ILE A 57 -11.49 2.11 29.08
C ILE A 57 -12.17 2.95 28.00
N GLY A 58 -12.21 4.27 28.18
CA GLY A 58 -12.75 5.20 27.20
C GLY A 58 -12.02 5.10 25.86
N SER A 59 -10.69 5.08 25.88
CA SER A 59 -9.84 4.93 24.70
C SER A 59 -10.08 3.62 23.98
N PHE A 60 -10.14 2.50 24.70
CA PHE A 60 -10.45 1.20 24.10
C PHE A 60 -11.77 1.25 23.32
N LEU A 61 -12.83 1.83 23.91
CA LEU A 61 -14.10 2.03 23.21
C LEU A 61 -13.95 2.99 22.03
N GLY A 62 -13.25 4.10 22.19
CA GLY A 62 -12.99 5.07 21.13
C GLY A 62 -12.31 4.43 19.92
N PHE A 63 -11.34 3.54 20.15
CA PHE A 63 -10.70 2.75 19.11
C PHE A 63 -11.67 1.81 18.40
N LEU A 64 -12.47 1.05 19.16
CA LEU A 64 -13.44 0.10 18.58
C LEU A 64 -14.47 0.81 17.71
N PHE A 65 -15.01 1.95 18.15
CA PHE A 65 -15.99 2.72 17.39
C PHE A 65 -15.35 3.53 16.26
N GLY A 66 -14.08 3.92 16.40
CA GLY A 66 -13.34 4.68 15.40
C GLY A 66 -12.76 3.81 14.27
N PHE A 67 -12.78 2.48 14.40
CA PHE A 67 -12.24 1.59 13.38
C PHE A 67 -13.15 1.55 12.14
N PRO A 68 -12.67 1.97 10.95
CA PRO A 68 -13.54 2.17 9.79
C PRO A 68 -14.07 0.85 9.22
N ALA A 69 -15.39 0.76 9.08
CA ALA A 69 -16.06 -0.31 8.33
C ALA A 69 -16.01 0.01 6.83
N HIS A 70 -14.99 -0.47 6.12
CA HIS A 70 -14.94 -0.32 4.66
C HIS A 70 -16.16 -1.01 4.00
N ASN A 71 -16.96 -0.22 3.27
CA ASN A 71 -18.09 -0.63 2.42
C ASN A 71 -17.81 -0.34 0.93
N ASN A 72 -16.54 -0.38 0.50
CA ASN A 72 -16.22 -0.14 -0.91
C ASN A 72 -16.35 -1.42 -1.72
N ILE A 73 -17.46 -1.51 -2.45
CA ILE A 73 -17.89 -2.57 -3.38
C ILE A 73 -17.01 -2.62 -4.67
N GLN A 74 -15.81 -2.01 -4.71
CA GLN A 74 -15.10 -1.78 -5.98
C GLN A 74 -13.59 -2.07 -6.02
N PHE A 75 -12.99 -2.72 -5.02
CA PHE A 75 -11.62 -3.22 -5.16
C PHE A 75 -11.57 -4.74 -5.24
N ASN A 76 -11.08 -5.23 -6.38
CA ASN A 76 -10.91 -6.62 -6.78
C ASN A 76 -10.38 -7.51 -5.64
N GLU A 77 -11.08 -8.61 -5.37
CA GLU A 77 -10.95 -9.51 -4.21
C GLU A 77 -9.63 -10.32 -4.11
N LYS A 78 -8.51 -9.87 -4.69
CA LYS A 78 -7.30 -10.72 -4.76
C LYS A 78 -6.30 -10.55 -3.61
N TYR A 79 -6.53 -9.61 -2.70
CA TYR A 79 -5.74 -9.45 -1.47
C TYR A 79 -6.63 -9.08 -0.28
N GLN A 80 -7.29 -10.07 0.31
CA GLN A 80 -7.89 -9.92 1.64
C GLN A 80 -6.75 -9.82 2.68
N ARG A 81 -6.35 -8.59 2.99
CA ARG A 81 -5.54 -8.30 4.19
C ARG A 81 -6.41 -8.56 5.42
N ASN A 82 -5.87 -9.25 6.43
CA ASN A 82 -6.52 -9.69 7.68
C ASN A 82 -7.78 -8.87 8.06
N SER A 83 -8.95 -9.36 7.62
CA SER A 83 -10.27 -8.83 8.02
C SER A 83 -10.59 -9.13 9.49
N SER A 84 -9.79 -9.98 10.13
CA SER A 84 -9.99 -10.45 11.50
C SER A 84 -10.17 -9.30 12.49
N LEU A 85 -9.32 -8.26 12.47
CA LEU A 85 -9.47 -7.14 13.41
C LEU A 85 -10.74 -6.33 13.15
N LYS A 86 -11.13 -6.15 11.87
CA LYS A 86 -12.38 -5.48 11.48
C LYS A 86 -13.59 -6.28 11.96
N GLU A 87 -13.61 -7.58 11.71
CA GLU A 87 -14.70 -8.48 12.09
C GLU A 87 -14.84 -8.55 13.61
N ILE A 88 -13.73 -8.73 14.33
CA ILE A 88 -13.68 -8.73 15.79
C ILE A 88 -14.22 -7.40 16.31
N THR A 89 -13.76 -6.27 15.78
CA THR A 89 -14.20 -4.94 16.22
C THR A 89 -15.69 -4.72 15.93
N SER A 90 -16.19 -5.10 14.75
CA SER A 90 -17.61 -4.97 14.40
C SER A 90 -18.51 -5.84 15.27
N TRP A 91 -18.13 -7.09 15.51
CA TRP A 91 -18.84 -8.01 16.39
C TRP A 91 -18.83 -7.53 17.84
N LEU A 92 -17.67 -7.11 18.33
CA LEU A 92 -17.51 -6.62 19.69
C LEU A 92 -18.33 -5.36 19.94
N THR A 93 -18.33 -4.40 19.01
CA THR A 93 -19.14 -3.19 19.12
C THR A 93 -20.63 -3.50 19.15
N LYS A 94 -21.11 -4.48 18.36
CA LYS A 94 -22.52 -4.93 18.41
C LYS A 94 -22.86 -5.55 19.77
N ILE A 95 -21.98 -6.37 20.33
CA ILE A 95 -22.18 -6.94 21.67
C ILE A 95 -22.21 -5.86 22.73
N ILE A 96 -21.24 -4.93 22.70
CA ILE A 96 -21.17 -3.84 23.67
C ILE A 96 -22.44 -2.99 23.62
N VAL A 97 -22.90 -2.59 22.43
CA VAL A 97 -24.14 -1.82 22.26
C VAL A 97 -25.35 -2.63 22.74
N GLY A 98 -25.44 -3.91 22.37
CA GLY A 98 -26.54 -4.79 22.77
C GLY A 98 -26.64 -4.97 24.29
N VAL A 99 -25.52 -5.30 24.94
CA VAL A 99 -25.45 -5.46 26.41
C VAL A 99 -25.69 -4.12 27.10
N THR A 100 -25.11 -3.03 26.60
CA THR A 100 -25.31 -1.69 27.19
C THR A 100 -26.78 -1.27 27.12
N LEU A 101 -27.52 -1.60 26.06
CA LEU A 101 -28.94 -1.27 25.95
C LEU A 101 -29.82 -2.07 26.93
N ILE A 102 -29.48 -3.34 27.16
CA ILE A 102 -30.25 -4.22 28.05
C ILE A 102 -29.93 -3.90 29.52
N GLU A 103 -28.65 -3.72 29.84
CA GLU A 103 -28.14 -3.62 31.21
C GLU A 103 -27.84 -2.17 31.65
N LEU A 104 -28.32 -1.15 30.91
CA LEU A 104 -27.93 0.25 31.13
C LEU A 104 -28.15 0.70 32.58
N LYS A 105 -29.30 0.32 33.14
CA LYS A 105 -29.69 0.70 34.51
C LYS A 105 -28.74 0.09 35.54
N ASP A 106 -28.39 -1.17 35.36
CA ASP A 106 -27.54 -1.91 36.29
C ASP A 106 -26.10 -1.40 36.22
N ILE A 107 -25.61 -1.05 35.02
CA ILE A 107 -24.32 -0.37 34.83
C ILE A 107 -24.25 0.92 35.67
N PHE A 108 -25.30 1.76 35.66
CA PHE A 108 -25.33 2.98 36.47
C PHE A 108 -25.34 2.69 37.97
N ILE A 109 -26.05 1.66 38.42
CA ILE A 109 -26.09 1.24 39.83
C ILE A 109 -24.68 0.78 40.27
N TYR A 110 -24.03 -0.07 39.48
CA TYR A 110 -22.67 -0.53 39.78
C TYR A 110 -21.67 0.62 39.79
N LEU A 111 -21.78 1.57 38.85
CA LEU A 111 -20.94 2.77 38.83
C LEU A 111 -21.12 3.59 40.11
N GLN A 112 -22.35 3.83 40.57
CA GLN A 112 -22.62 4.54 41.81
C GLN A 112 -22.02 3.83 43.04
N ILE A 113 -22.11 2.49 43.10
CA ILE A 113 -21.51 1.70 44.17
C ILE A 113 -19.98 1.85 44.17
N ILE A 114 -19.35 1.79 42.99
CA ILE A 114 -17.89 1.96 42.84
C ILE A 114 -17.47 3.36 43.30
N VAL A 115 -18.15 4.41 42.82
CA VAL A 115 -17.87 5.79 43.19
C VAL A 115 -17.96 5.97 44.71
N ARG A 116 -19.04 5.48 45.35
CA ARG A 116 -19.23 5.60 46.79
C ARG A 116 -18.16 4.86 47.59
N LYS A 117 -17.77 3.65 47.14
CA LYS A 117 -16.71 2.86 47.80
C LYS A 117 -15.34 3.54 47.70
N ILE A 118 -14.99 4.07 46.53
CA ILE A 118 -13.71 4.79 46.34
C ILE A 118 -13.73 6.10 47.15
N SER A 119 -14.85 6.82 47.15
CA SER A 119 -15.03 8.05 47.94
C SER A 119 -14.77 7.79 49.42
N TYR A 120 -15.42 6.76 49.98
CA TYR A 120 -15.26 6.36 51.37
C TYR A 120 -13.81 5.96 51.72
N PHE A 121 -13.05 5.43 50.76
CA PHE A 121 -11.65 5.06 50.97
C PHE A 121 -10.71 6.27 51.03
N ILE A 122 -11.07 7.36 50.33
CA ILE A 122 -10.33 8.63 50.33
C ILE A 122 -10.68 9.42 51.60
N GLN A 123 -11.97 9.74 51.78
CA GLN A 123 -12.47 10.44 52.96
C GLN A 123 -14.00 10.38 53.03
N HIS A 124 -14.56 10.37 54.24
CA HIS A 124 -16.01 10.39 54.51
C HIS A 124 -16.61 11.79 54.32
N ASP A 125 -16.56 12.32 53.10
CA ASP A 125 -17.26 13.54 52.73
C ASP A 125 -17.95 13.37 51.37
N ASP A 126 -19.16 13.89 51.25
CA ASP A 126 -20.01 13.82 50.06
C ASP A 126 -19.39 14.58 48.88
N SER A 127 -18.50 15.55 49.15
CA SER A 127 -17.76 16.28 48.12
C SER A 127 -16.87 15.38 47.25
N HIS A 128 -16.30 14.31 47.82
CA HIS A 128 -15.44 13.35 47.11
C HIS A 128 -16.19 12.50 46.10
N VAL A 129 -17.48 12.21 46.36
CA VAL A 129 -18.36 11.47 45.44
C VAL A 129 -18.47 12.23 44.11
N VAL A 130 -18.62 13.56 44.18
CA VAL A 130 -18.74 14.43 43.01
C VAL A 130 -17.42 14.47 42.23
N ILE A 131 -16.29 14.58 42.93
CA ILE A 131 -14.95 14.64 42.32
C ILE A 131 -14.64 13.34 41.58
N ILE A 132 -14.83 12.19 42.23
CA ILE A 132 -14.57 10.86 41.65
C ILE A 132 -15.48 10.62 40.44
N SER A 133 -16.77 10.96 40.55
CA SER A 133 -17.71 10.85 39.42
C SER A 133 -17.27 11.72 38.23
N SER A 134 -16.80 12.94 38.51
CA SER A 134 -16.34 13.87 37.48
C SER A 134 -15.07 13.38 36.80
N ILE A 135 -14.09 12.86 37.57
CA ILE A 135 -12.86 12.26 37.03
C ILE A 135 -13.22 11.07 36.13
N LEU A 136 -14.03 10.14 36.61
CA LEU A 136 -14.45 8.99 35.81
C LEU A 136 -15.11 9.43 34.51
N GLY A 137 -16.11 10.30 34.56
CA GLY A 137 -16.83 10.77 33.38
C GLY A 137 -15.94 11.52 32.38
N ILE A 138 -15.17 12.49 32.86
CA ILE A 138 -14.32 13.34 31.99
C ILE A 138 -13.25 12.49 31.30
N TYR A 139 -12.51 11.67 32.04
CA TYR A 139 -11.41 10.89 31.45
C TYR A 139 -11.90 9.75 30.57
N PHE A 140 -13.08 9.18 30.85
CA PHE A 140 -13.74 8.25 29.94
C PHE A 140 -14.04 8.91 28.59
N VAL A 141 -14.68 10.10 28.62
CA VAL A 141 -15.04 10.84 27.40
C VAL A 141 -13.79 11.32 26.65
N LEU A 142 -12.79 11.86 27.35
CA LEU A 142 -11.54 12.29 26.73
C LEU A 142 -10.78 11.10 26.12
N GLY A 143 -10.70 9.98 26.82
CA GLY A 143 -10.11 8.74 26.30
C GLY A 143 -10.78 8.29 25.03
N PHE A 144 -12.12 8.27 25.03
CA PHE A 144 -12.93 7.95 23.87
C PHE A 144 -12.63 8.88 22.69
N ILE A 145 -12.71 10.20 22.88
CA ILE A 145 -12.50 11.18 21.81
C ILE A 145 -11.07 11.10 21.24
N VAL A 146 -10.05 10.99 22.09
CA VAL A 146 -8.65 10.91 21.66
C VAL A 146 -8.44 9.71 20.74
N LEU A 147 -8.81 8.51 21.19
CA LEU A 147 -8.52 7.31 20.42
C LEU A 147 -9.50 7.11 19.24
N TYR A 148 -10.72 7.64 19.34
CA TYR A 148 -11.64 7.73 18.21
C TYR A 148 -11.07 8.59 17.08
N ILE A 149 -10.66 9.84 17.38
CA ILE A 149 -10.07 10.73 16.38
C ILE A 149 -8.79 10.13 15.82
N LEU A 150 -7.90 9.61 16.68
CA LEU A 150 -6.65 8.99 16.23
C LEU A 150 -6.90 7.80 15.29
N SER A 151 -7.89 6.96 15.59
CA SER A 151 -8.24 5.80 14.78
C SER A 151 -8.80 6.21 13.42
N VAL A 152 -9.70 7.19 13.41
CA VAL A 152 -10.36 7.68 12.19
C VAL A 152 -9.42 8.48 11.29
N THR A 153 -8.51 9.29 11.86
CA THR A 153 -7.62 10.14 11.05
C THR A 153 -6.27 9.49 10.81
N THR A 154 -5.50 9.23 11.87
CA THR A 154 -4.06 8.94 11.72
C THR A 154 -3.82 7.47 11.41
N ILE A 155 -4.45 6.56 12.16
CA ILE A 155 -4.31 5.12 11.91
C ILE A 155 -4.87 4.80 10.53
N PHE A 156 -5.99 5.41 10.15
CA PHE A 156 -6.56 5.20 8.82
C PHE A 156 -5.70 5.81 7.71
N GLU A 157 -5.22 7.04 7.84
CA GLU A 157 -4.29 7.63 6.86
C GLU A 157 -3.05 6.76 6.69
N GLU A 158 -2.43 6.31 7.78
CA GLU A 158 -1.27 5.42 7.72
C GLU A 158 -1.60 4.04 7.14
N LEU A 159 -2.77 3.48 7.47
CA LEU A 159 -3.22 2.22 6.87
C LEU A 159 -3.48 2.38 5.38
N VAL A 160 -4.14 3.46 4.94
CA VAL A 160 -4.40 3.75 3.53
C VAL A 160 -3.11 4.09 2.78
N ILE A 161 -2.18 4.82 3.39
CA ILE A 161 -0.87 5.09 2.80
C ILE A 161 -0.07 3.80 2.72
N ASN A 162 -0.07 2.98 3.77
CA ASN A 162 0.61 1.69 3.74
C ASN A 162 -0.07 0.70 2.79
N ASP A 163 -1.39 0.72 2.67
CA ASP A 163 -2.15 -0.05 1.69
C ASP A 163 -1.82 0.46 0.30
N LYS A 164 -1.79 1.77 0.04
CA LYS A 164 -1.33 2.33 -1.24
C LYS A 164 0.13 2.02 -1.51
N ASN A 165 1.00 1.95 -0.50
CA ASN A 165 2.40 1.59 -0.66
C ASN A 165 2.54 0.09 -0.91
N ILE A 166 1.73 -0.73 -0.24
CA ILE A 166 1.71 -2.19 -0.43
C ILE A 166 1.05 -2.53 -1.76
N ASP A 167 -0.05 -1.89 -2.13
CA ASP A 167 -0.66 -1.91 -3.45
C ASP A 167 0.29 -1.31 -4.47
N PHE A 168 1.07 -0.27 -4.20
CA PHE A 168 2.12 0.15 -5.14
C PHE A 168 3.23 -0.91 -5.27
N LEU A 169 3.52 -1.63 -4.19
CA LEU A 169 4.45 -2.76 -4.14
C LEU A 169 3.84 -4.07 -4.67
N LEU A 170 2.51 -4.19 -4.84
CA LEU A 170 1.77 -5.41 -5.19
C LEU A 170 0.92 -5.23 -6.47
N SER A 171 0.11 -4.18 -6.55
CA SER A 171 -0.55 -3.67 -7.76
C SER A 171 0.40 -2.82 -8.64
N GLU A 172 0.53 -3.27 -9.87
CA GLU A 172 0.80 -2.46 -11.06
C GLU A 172 2.21 -1.94 -11.40
N GLN A 173 3.24 -2.16 -10.58
CA GLN A 173 4.62 -2.07 -11.09
C GLN A 173 5.59 -3.19 -10.68
N SER A 174 5.16 -4.11 -9.83
CA SER A 174 5.89 -5.34 -9.49
C SER A 174 5.15 -6.61 -9.93
N MET A 175 3.83 -6.53 -10.14
CA MET A 175 2.96 -7.62 -10.60
C MET A 175 1.88 -7.16 -11.58
N ASN A 176 2.17 -6.21 -12.48
CA ASN A 176 1.34 -6.06 -13.68
C ASN A 176 1.71 -7.18 -14.66
N PRO A 177 0.78 -8.08 -15.03
CA PRO A 177 0.98 -9.10 -16.05
C PRO A 177 0.95 -8.56 -17.48
N ASN A 178 0.76 -7.26 -17.69
CA ASN A 178 0.89 -6.68 -19.01
C ASN A 178 2.36 -6.38 -19.34
N PRO A 179 2.79 -6.58 -20.60
CA PRO A 179 3.99 -5.92 -21.13
C PRO A 179 3.99 -4.49 -20.62
N LEU A 180 5.08 -4.06 -19.98
CA LEU A 180 5.38 -2.68 -19.58
C LEU A 180 4.51 -1.66 -20.34
N ASN A 181 3.37 -1.27 -19.77
CA ASN A 181 2.43 -0.38 -20.46
C ASN A 181 3.13 0.97 -20.64
N ILE A 182 3.43 1.27 -21.90
CA ILE A 182 4.50 2.18 -22.33
C ILE A 182 4.22 3.63 -21.93
N ASP A 183 2.96 4.00 -21.77
CA ASP A 183 2.56 5.38 -21.54
C ASP A 183 2.61 5.79 -20.06
N ASN A 184 2.72 4.82 -19.15
CA ASN A 184 2.75 5.08 -17.71
C ASN A 184 4.14 4.91 -17.07
N ILE A 185 5.14 4.41 -17.81
CA ILE A 185 6.52 4.31 -17.28
C ILE A 185 7.04 5.69 -16.89
N ASP A 186 6.81 6.72 -17.70
CA ASP A 186 7.23 8.08 -17.38
C ASP A 186 6.53 8.63 -16.13
N ASN A 187 5.27 8.27 -15.89
CA ASN A 187 4.52 8.75 -14.72
C ASN A 187 4.92 8.02 -13.43
N VAL A 188 5.19 6.71 -13.51
CA VAL A 188 5.58 5.95 -12.33
C VAL A 188 7.09 6.06 -12.03
N LEU A 189 7.93 6.35 -13.04
CA LEU A 189 9.30 6.85 -12.80
C LEU A 189 9.29 8.25 -12.20
N LYS A 190 8.31 9.09 -12.57
CA LYS A 190 8.13 10.43 -11.99
C LYS A 190 7.71 10.41 -10.52
N SER A 191 6.97 9.39 -10.07
CA SER A 191 6.34 9.42 -8.75
C SER A 191 7.25 9.02 -7.57
N ASP A 192 8.34 8.28 -7.77
CA ASP A 192 9.25 7.90 -6.66
C ASP A 192 10.77 7.96 -6.97
N PHE A 193 11.18 7.97 -8.25
CA PHE A 193 12.62 7.90 -8.62
C PHE A 193 13.12 9.11 -9.40
N SER A 194 12.26 10.11 -9.64
CA SER A 194 12.63 11.36 -10.33
C SER A 194 13.66 12.22 -9.57
N GLN A 195 13.95 11.88 -8.31
CA GLN A 195 14.92 12.56 -7.47
C GLN A 195 15.94 11.61 -6.82
N ILE A 196 16.39 10.57 -7.53
CA ILE A 196 17.58 9.85 -7.05
C ILE A 196 18.78 10.79 -7.20
N ASP A 197 19.33 11.24 -6.07
CA ASP A 197 20.53 12.08 -6.06
C ASP A 197 21.73 11.34 -6.70
N ASN A 198 22.68 12.11 -7.24
CA ASN A 198 23.87 11.56 -7.90
C ASN A 198 24.68 10.63 -6.99
N ALA A 199 24.70 10.87 -5.68
CA ALA A 199 25.42 10.04 -4.72
C ALA A 199 24.77 8.64 -4.56
N SER A 200 23.45 8.56 -4.64
CA SER A 200 22.66 7.34 -4.57
C SER A 200 22.78 6.54 -5.87
N LYS A 201 22.78 7.21 -7.03
CA LYS A 201 23.17 6.59 -8.30
C LYS A 201 24.55 5.94 -8.20
N GLU A 202 25.54 6.69 -7.72
CA GLU A 202 26.92 6.21 -7.63
C GLU A 202 27.06 5.04 -6.64
N ARG A 203 26.33 5.04 -5.52
CA ARG A 203 26.30 3.92 -4.56
C ARG A 203 25.74 2.65 -5.19
N VAL A 204 24.64 2.74 -5.94
CA VAL A 204 24.04 1.59 -6.63
C VAL A 204 24.99 1.05 -7.70
N LEU A 205 25.58 1.92 -8.52
CA LEU A 205 26.55 1.50 -9.54
C LEU A 205 27.80 0.86 -8.93
N ARG A 206 28.34 1.42 -7.83
CA ARG A 206 29.45 0.81 -7.08
C ARG A 206 29.10 -0.55 -6.50
N TYR A 207 27.86 -0.71 -6.02
CA TYR A 207 27.39 -2.02 -5.55
C TYR A 207 27.35 -3.03 -6.69
N VAL A 208 26.73 -2.67 -7.82
CA VAL A 208 26.62 -3.54 -9.00
C VAL A 208 28.01 -3.91 -9.54
N SER A 209 28.94 -2.96 -9.64
CA SER A 209 30.30 -3.24 -10.14
C SER A 209 31.09 -4.13 -9.19
N LYS A 210 30.93 -3.96 -7.87
CA LYS A 210 31.68 -4.71 -6.85
C LYS A 210 31.14 -6.12 -6.62
N TYR A 211 29.82 -6.28 -6.60
CA TYR A 211 29.18 -7.53 -6.18
C TYR A 211 28.54 -8.31 -7.34
N GLY A 212 28.30 -7.65 -8.48
CA GLY A 212 27.53 -8.20 -9.59
C GLY A 212 26.05 -8.39 -9.25
N LEU A 213 25.27 -8.80 -10.24
CA LEU A 213 23.83 -9.07 -10.11
C LEU A 213 23.55 -10.47 -9.52
N ASN A 214 24.59 -11.28 -9.31
CA ASN A 214 24.49 -12.70 -9.04
C ASN A 214 24.39 -13.07 -7.55
N LYS A 215 24.50 -12.09 -6.65
CA LYS A 215 24.48 -12.33 -5.20
C LYS A 215 23.14 -12.00 -4.54
N LEU A 216 22.20 -11.46 -5.30
CA LEU A 216 20.90 -11.04 -4.80
C LEU A 216 19.84 -12.12 -4.98
N GLU A 217 18.90 -12.15 -4.04
CA GLU A 217 17.64 -12.90 -4.14
C GLU A 217 16.85 -12.43 -5.38
N PRO A 218 16.09 -13.31 -6.06
CA PRO A 218 15.41 -12.98 -7.33
C PRO A 218 14.56 -11.71 -7.26
N LEU A 219 13.81 -11.53 -6.17
CA LEU A 219 12.97 -10.36 -5.94
C LEU A 219 13.80 -9.06 -5.80
N LEU A 220 14.95 -9.14 -5.12
CA LEU A 220 15.86 -8.00 -4.97
C LEU A 220 16.52 -7.66 -6.30
N THR A 221 16.91 -8.67 -7.09
CA THR A 221 17.48 -8.49 -8.43
C THR A 221 16.47 -7.83 -9.38
N LYS A 222 15.20 -8.23 -9.33
CA LYS A 222 14.10 -7.59 -10.09
C LYS A 222 13.95 -6.11 -9.72
N ARG A 223 13.92 -5.81 -8.41
CA ARG A 223 13.85 -4.41 -7.92
C ARG A 223 15.04 -3.61 -8.41
N LEU A 224 16.25 -4.18 -8.34
CA LEU A 224 17.46 -3.55 -8.86
C LEU A 224 17.36 -3.29 -10.37
N GLY A 225 16.80 -4.21 -11.16
CA GLY A 225 16.54 -3.98 -12.59
C GLY A 225 15.65 -2.77 -12.86
N LYS A 226 14.60 -2.59 -12.05
CA LYS A 226 13.74 -1.39 -12.11
C LYS A 226 14.49 -0.10 -11.76
N PHE A 227 15.32 -0.13 -10.71
CA PHE A 227 16.18 1.00 -10.35
C PHE A 227 17.16 1.35 -11.48
N LEU A 228 17.82 0.36 -12.06
CA LEU A 228 18.77 0.57 -13.15
C LEU A 228 18.09 1.14 -14.39
N LEU A 229 16.86 0.70 -14.70
CA LEU A 229 16.05 1.27 -15.78
C LEU A 229 15.75 2.75 -15.54
N ALA A 230 15.35 3.13 -14.32
CA ALA A 230 15.13 4.53 -13.94
C ALA A 230 16.39 5.39 -14.09
N LEU A 231 17.56 4.80 -13.82
CA LEU A 231 18.87 5.45 -13.98
C LEU A 231 19.38 5.48 -15.43
N LYS A 232 18.60 4.95 -16.39
CA LYS A 232 18.93 4.77 -17.81
C LYS A 232 20.11 3.84 -18.07
N GLU A 233 20.40 2.95 -17.12
CA GLU A 233 21.45 1.93 -17.21
C GLU A 233 20.87 0.66 -17.86
N TYR A 234 20.46 0.77 -19.13
CA TYR A 234 19.61 -0.22 -19.81
C TYR A 234 20.22 -1.62 -19.91
N ASP A 235 21.51 -1.74 -20.23
CA ASP A 235 22.19 -3.05 -20.30
C ASP A 235 22.21 -3.75 -18.94
N SER A 236 22.52 -3.02 -17.88
CA SER A 236 22.50 -3.56 -16.51
C SER A 236 21.09 -3.89 -16.06
N ALA A 237 20.09 -3.09 -16.45
CA ALA A 237 18.68 -3.34 -16.15
C ALA A 237 18.19 -4.64 -16.82
N ALA A 238 18.48 -4.83 -18.11
CA ALA A 238 18.13 -6.06 -18.84
C ALA A 238 18.77 -7.30 -18.19
N LYS A 239 20.06 -7.25 -17.88
CA LYS A 239 20.79 -8.33 -17.20
C LYS A 239 20.21 -8.65 -15.81
N ALA A 240 19.76 -7.64 -15.07
CA ALA A 240 19.15 -7.83 -13.76
C ALA A 240 17.82 -8.59 -13.86
N TYR A 241 16.98 -8.21 -14.83
CA TYR A 241 15.74 -8.91 -15.11
C TYR A 241 15.96 -10.35 -15.60
N GLU A 242 16.93 -10.59 -16.47
CA GLU A 242 17.33 -11.96 -16.86
C GLU A 242 17.79 -12.79 -15.67
N SER A 243 18.69 -12.24 -14.83
CA SER A 243 19.18 -12.92 -13.63
C SER A 243 18.03 -13.25 -12.68
N ALA A 244 17.06 -12.36 -12.51
CA ALA A 244 15.86 -12.61 -11.71
C ALA A 244 15.03 -13.79 -12.27
N TYR A 245 14.81 -13.83 -13.59
CA TYR A 245 14.09 -14.93 -14.26
C TYR A 245 14.82 -16.27 -14.15
N TYR A 246 16.12 -16.32 -14.44
CA TYR A 246 16.87 -17.58 -14.41
C TYR A 246 16.99 -18.18 -13.01
N ARG A 247 16.89 -17.35 -11.96
CA ARG A 247 16.84 -17.81 -10.57
C ARG A 247 15.44 -18.19 -10.10
N ASN A 248 14.42 -17.57 -10.68
CA ASN A 248 13.03 -17.91 -10.42
C ASN A 248 12.24 -17.98 -11.73
N LYS A 249 12.23 -19.18 -12.35
CA LYS A 249 11.53 -19.43 -13.62
C LYS A 249 10.01 -19.21 -13.55
N GLN A 250 9.43 -19.11 -12.34
CA GLN A 250 8.01 -18.77 -12.18
C GLN A 250 7.73 -17.29 -12.52
N ASP A 251 8.72 -16.39 -12.38
CA ASP A 251 8.56 -14.97 -12.72
C ASP A 251 8.82 -14.70 -14.20
N LYS A 252 7.92 -15.21 -15.05
CA LYS A 252 7.95 -15.09 -16.52
C LYS A 252 8.09 -13.64 -17.00
N TYR A 253 7.52 -12.68 -16.26
CA TYR A 253 7.55 -11.25 -16.60
C TYR A 253 8.94 -10.63 -16.50
N SER A 254 9.81 -11.15 -15.65
CA SER A 254 11.19 -10.68 -15.59
C SER A 254 11.89 -10.91 -16.93
N LEU A 255 11.67 -12.05 -17.59
CA LEU A 255 12.25 -12.28 -18.92
C LEU A 255 11.67 -11.31 -19.98
N LEU A 256 10.35 -11.09 -19.96
CA LEU A 256 9.69 -10.15 -20.88
C LEU A 256 10.22 -8.72 -20.71
N ASN A 257 10.43 -8.27 -19.47
CA ASN A 257 11.01 -6.97 -19.17
C ASN A 257 12.44 -6.83 -19.71
N SER A 258 13.27 -7.87 -19.61
CA SER A 258 14.60 -7.85 -20.24
C SER A 258 14.49 -7.69 -21.75
N CYS A 259 13.63 -8.49 -22.39
CA CYS A 259 13.43 -8.46 -23.84
C CYS A 259 12.94 -7.08 -24.31
N PHE A 260 12.00 -6.48 -23.59
CA PHE A 260 11.53 -5.12 -23.85
C PHE A 260 12.66 -4.10 -23.76
N ILE A 261 13.49 -4.15 -22.72
CA ILE A 261 14.60 -3.20 -22.55
C ILE A 261 15.60 -3.34 -23.71
N LYS A 262 15.93 -4.59 -24.09
CA LYS A 262 16.81 -4.87 -25.22
C LYS A 262 16.30 -4.30 -26.53
N SER A 263 15.03 -4.54 -26.86
CA SER A 263 14.46 -4.06 -28.12
C SER A 263 14.26 -2.54 -28.14
N LYS A 264 13.67 -1.98 -27.08
CA LYS A 264 13.30 -0.56 -27.06
C LYS A 264 14.48 0.37 -26.88
N TYR A 265 15.36 0.09 -25.92
CA TYR A 265 16.41 1.03 -25.51
C TYR A 265 17.79 0.65 -26.04
N LEU A 266 18.08 -0.64 -26.20
CA LEU A 266 19.37 -1.11 -26.71
C LEU A 266 19.37 -1.40 -28.22
N LYS A 267 18.18 -1.39 -28.86
CA LYS A 267 18.00 -1.77 -30.29
C LYS A 267 18.56 -3.17 -30.62
N ASP A 268 18.66 -4.02 -29.61
CA ASP A 268 19.13 -5.40 -29.71
C ASP A 268 17.94 -6.32 -30.03
N PHE A 269 17.39 -6.14 -31.23
CA PHE A 269 16.21 -6.86 -31.70
C PHE A 269 16.50 -8.36 -31.85
N ASP A 270 17.67 -8.73 -32.38
CA ASP A 270 18.05 -10.11 -32.62
C ASP A 270 18.04 -10.95 -31.34
N ASN A 271 18.73 -10.52 -30.29
CA ASN A 271 18.75 -11.28 -29.04
C ASN A 271 17.38 -11.29 -28.37
N SER A 272 16.69 -10.14 -28.37
CA SER A 272 15.36 -10.04 -27.77
C SER A 272 14.35 -10.98 -28.45
N ASN A 273 14.33 -11.00 -29.79
CA ASN A 273 13.46 -11.85 -30.58
C ASN A 273 13.83 -13.33 -30.45
N ARG A 274 15.13 -13.67 -30.39
CA ARG A 274 15.59 -15.04 -30.16
C ARG A 274 15.12 -15.57 -28.80
N ILE A 275 15.31 -14.79 -27.73
CA ILE A 275 14.90 -15.17 -26.38
C ILE A 275 13.38 -15.35 -26.29
N LEU A 276 12.60 -14.43 -26.88
CA LEU A 276 11.14 -14.54 -26.89
C LEU A 276 10.66 -15.78 -27.66
N LYS A 277 11.28 -16.12 -28.79
CA LYS A 277 10.95 -17.34 -29.55
C LYS A 277 11.24 -18.59 -28.74
N GLU A 278 12.42 -18.68 -28.13
CA GLU A 278 12.79 -19.80 -27.25
C GLU A 278 11.78 -19.92 -26.09
N PHE A 279 11.41 -18.80 -25.48
CA PHE A 279 10.45 -18.77 -24.37
C PHE A 279 9.02 -19.17 -24.80
N ILE A 280 8.57 -18.74 -25.98
CA ILE A 280 7.28 -19.13 -26.57
C ILE A 280 7.26 -20.63 -26.90
N ASN A 281 8.37 -21.18 -27.40
CA ASN A 281 8.45 -22.63 -27.67
C ASN A 281 8.26 -23.46 -26.40
N GLU A 282 8.76 -22.98 -25.26
CA GLU A 282 8.55 -23.61 -23.94
C GLU A 282 7.17 -23.29 -23.34
N ASN A 283 6.54 -22.18 -23.71
CA ASN A 283 5.31 -21.66 -23.13
C ASN A 283 4.33 -21.15 -24.21
N PRO A 284 3.80 -22.04 -25.07
CA PRO A 284 3.04 -21.62 -26.25
C PRO A 284 1.77 -20.85 -25.92
N ASP A 285 1.15 -21.13 -24.76
CA ASP A 285 -0.11 -20.52 -24.33
C ASP A 285 0.08 -19.20 -23.56
N PHE A 286 1.33 -18.74 -23.37
CA PHE A 286 1.60 -17.52 -22.62
C PHE A 286 1.46 -16.28 -23.52
N ALA A 287 0.23 -15.78 -23.62
CA ALA A 287 -0.16 -14.64 -24.46
C ALA A 287 0.78 -13.42 -24.39
N PRO A 288 1.27 -12.99 -23.20
CA PRO A 288 2.15 -11.82 -23.10
C PRO A 288 3.47 -11.97 -23.85
N ALA A 289 3.99 -13.18 -24.05
CA ALA A 289 5.21 -13.38 -24.82
C ALA A 289 4.99 -13.17 -26.33
N HIS A 290 3.88 -13.66 -26.88
CA HIS A 290 3.49 -13.40 -28.26
C HIS A 290 3.27 -11.90 -28.49
N TYR A 291 2.61 -11.23 -27.55
CA TYR A 291 2.42 -9.79 -27.61
C TYR A 291 3.76 -9.04 -27.62
N ASN A 292 4.68 -9.35 -26.70
CA ASN A 292 5.99 -8.69 -26.66
C ASN A 292 6.80 -8.92 -27.94
N LEU A 293 6.71 -10.13 -28.52
CA LEU A 293 7.37 -10.44 -29.78
C LEU A 293 6.77 -9.65 -30.94
N ALA A 294 5.44 -9.48 -30.97
CA ALA A 294 4.77 -8.60 -31.93
C ALA A 294 5.25 -7.16 -31.83
N CYS A 295 5.29 -6.61 -30.61
CA CYS A 295 5.79 -5.26 -30.37
C CYS A 295 7.27 -5.12 -30.78
N ASN A 296 8.10 -6.14 -30.53
CA ASN A 296 9.48 -6.10 -30.97
C ASN A 296 9.61 -6.08 -32.49
N TYR A 297 8.90 -6.95 -33.21
CA TYR A 297 8.91 -6.95 -34.67
C TYR A 297 8.45 -5.63 -35.25
N TYR A 298 7.43 -5.00 -34.65
CA TYR A 298 6.96 -3.73 -35.14
C TYR A 298 7.91 -2.57 -34.79
N ARG A 299 8.55 -2.57 -33.62
CA ARG A 299 9.64 -1.61 -33.30
C ARG A 299 10.82 -1.75 -34.26
N GLU A 300 11.18 -2.98 -34.60
CA GLU A 300 12.23 -3.27 -35.56
C GLU A 300 11.83 -2.79 -36.96
N TYR A 301 10.58 -3.04 -37.38
CA TYR A 301 10.02 -2.49 -38.62
C TYR A 301 10.13 -0.96 -38.64
N LEU A 302 9.71 -0.27 -37.59
CA LEU A 302 9.77 1.19 -37.51
C LEU A 302 11.21 1.73 -37.52
N GLU A 303 12.18 0.97 -37.01
CA GLU A 303 13.59 1.37 -37.04
C GLU A 303 14.16 1.33 -38.47
N PHE A 304 13.68 0.38 -39.29
CA PHE A 304 14.24 0.10 -40.61
C PHE A 304 13.31 0.46 -41.78
N CYS A 305 12.10 1.00 -41.53
CA CYS A 305 11.09 1.23 -42.57
C CYS A 305 11.52 2.20 -43.67
N ASP A 306 12.47 3.07 -43.35
CA ASP A 306 13.00 4.07 -44.27
C ASP A 306 14.24 3.58 -45.06
N THR A 307 14.68 2.35 -44.85
CA THR A 307 15.83 1.76 -45.56
C THR A 307 15.37 1.02 -46.83
N ASP A 308 16.17 1.04 -47.90
CA ASP A 308 15.84 0.52 -49.24
C ASP A 308 15.55 -1.01 -49.31
N ASP A 309 15.61 -1.72 -48.17
CA ASP A 309 15.46 -3.18 -48.10
C ASP A 309 13.99 -3.60 -47.89
N ASN A 310 13.20 -3.50 -48.96
CA ASN A 310 11.75 -3.65 -48.91
C ASN A 310 11.26 -5.05 -48.44
N GLU A 311 11.95 -6.14 -48.79
CA GLU A 311 11.39 -7.49 -48.52
C GLU A 311 11.52 -7.92 -47.05
N TYR A 312 12.66 -7.63 -46.42
CA TYR A 312 12.88 -7.97 -45.00
C TYR A 312 11.92 -7.18 -44.10
N VAL A 313 11.85 -5.87 -44.33
CA VAL A 313 11.05 -4.92 -43.56
C VAL A 313 9.55 -5.26 -43.68
N LEU A 314 9.05 -5.58 -44.88
CA LEU A 314 7.66 -6.02 -45.06
C LEU A 314 7.35 -7.29 -44.25
N LYS A 315 8.26 -8.27 -44.23
CA LYS A 315 8.10 -9.49 -43.43
C LYS A 315 8.04 -9.21 -41.93
N LEU A 316 8.68 -8.16 -41.42
CA LEU A 316 8.60 -7.80 -40.00
C LEU A 316 7.19 -7.34 -39.62
N LYS A 317 6.55 -6.53 -40.47
CA LYS A 317 5.17 -6.07 -40.25
C LYS A 317 4.19 -7.25 -40.23
N ASP A 318 4.35 -8.20 -41.15
CA ASP A 318 3.51 -9.40 -41.20
C ASP A 318 3.72 -10.31 -39.98
N LYS A 319 4.97 -10.52 -39.57
CA LYS A 319 5.29 -11.25 -38.34
C LYS A 319 4.70 -10.58 -37.10
N ALA A 320 4.72 -9.25 -37.03
CA ALA A 320 4.09 -8.51 -35.94
C ALA A 320 2.59 -8.76 -35.90
N LYS A 321 1.89 -8.68 -37.05
CA LYS A 321 0.46 -8.99 -37.16
C LYS A 321 0.14 -10.42 -36.73
N GLU A 322 0.90 -11.40 -37.23
CA GLU A 322 0.72 -12.83 -36.88
C GLU A 322 0.83 -13.07 -35.37
N LYS A 323 1.90 -12.54 -34.74
CA LYS A 323 2.11 -12.72 -33.30
C LYS A 323 1.10 -11.95 -32.46
N LEU A 324 0.66 -10.78 -32.90
CA LEU A 324 -0.37 -10.02 -32.20
C LEU A 324 -1.73 -10.71 -32.28
N LYS A 325 -2.09 -11.25 -33.45
CA LYS A 325 -3.28 -12.09 -33.62
C LYS A 325 -3.25 -13.27 -32.66
N LYS A 326 -2.12 -13.99 -32.59
CA LYS A 326 -1.95 -15.12 -31.67
C LYS A 326 -2.08 -14.70 -30.20
N ALA A 327 -1.54 -13.54 -29.83
CA ALA A 327 -1.69 -13.00 -28.49
C ALA A 327 -3.16 -12.74 -28.13
N PHE A 328 -3.96 -12.22 -29.06
CA PHE A 328 -5.39 -11.98 -28.86
C PHE A 328 -6.25 -13.24 -28.82
N GLU A 329 -5.86 -14.29 -29.54
CA GLU A 329 -6.49 -15.61 -29.42
C GLU A 329 -6.33 -16.18 -28.01
N LEU A 330 -5.12 -16.04 -27.44
CA LEU A 330 -4.79 -16.56 -26.11
C LEU A 330 -5.35 -15.68 -24.99
N ASP A 331 -5.34 -14.36 -25.16
CA ASP A 331 -5.87 -13.40 -24.18
C ASP A 331 -6.52 -12.18 -24.86
N LYS A 332 -7.85 -12.18 -24.86
CA LYS A 332 -8.67 -11.09 -25.42
C LYS A 332 -8.51 -9.77 -24.65
N GLY A 333 -8.02 -9.81 -23.41
CA GLY A 333 -7.74 -8.64 -22.58
C GLY A 333 -6.59 -7.78 -23.12
N LEU A 334 -5.67 -8.37 -23.90
CA LEU A 334 -4.56 -7.65 -24.51
C LEU A 334 -4.99 -6.67 -25.60
N TYR A 335 -6.23 -6.76 -26.12
CA TYR A 335 -6.75 -5.83 -27.12
C TYR A 335 -6.79 -4.39 -26.61
N SER A 336 -7.29 -4.17 -25.39
CA SER A 336 -7.36 -2.82 -24.82
C SER A 336 -5.97 -2.23 -24.52
N GLU A 337 -4.98 -3.08 -24.27
CA GLU A 337 -3.60 -2.67 -24.09
C GLU A 337 -2.96 -2.32 -25.42
N ALA A 338 -3.16 -3.14 -26.46
CA ALA A 338 -2.66 -2.90 -27.81
C ALA A 338 -3.12 -1.55 -28.38
N LEU A 339 -4.37 -1.14 -28.10
CA LEU A 339 -4.89 0.16 -28.54
C LEU A 339 -4.19 1.36 -27.90
N LYS A 340 -3.59 1.18 -26.72
CA LYS A 340 -2.87 2.23 -25.99
C LYS A 340 -1.36 2.16 -26.25
N ASP A 341 -0.85 1.04 -26.73
CA ASP A 341 0.59 0.82 -26.87
C ASP A 341 1.14 1.60 -28.08
N SER A 342 1.87 2.68 -27.78
CA SER A 342 2.55 3.48 -28.79
C SER A 342 3.55 2.68 -29.65
N ALA A 343 4.06 1.55 -29.16
CA ALA A 343 4.91 0.67 -29.95
C ALA A 343 4.17 -0.12 -31.02
N LEU A 344 2.85 -0.04 -31.12
CA LEU A 344 2.03 -0.63 -32.17
C LEU A 344 1.30 0.43 -33.01
N ALA A 345 1.63 1.72 -32.81
CA ALA A 345 1.03 2.82 -33.53
C ALA A 345 1.24 2.67 -35.05
N GLY A 346 0.15 2.49 -35.79
CA GLY A 346 0.15 2.25 -37.25
C GLY A 346 -0.16 0.81 -37.66
N LEU A 347 -0.35 -0.11 -36.72
CA LEU A 347 -1.03 -1.38 -36.99
C LEU A 347 -2.55 -1.22 -36.87
N GLU A 348 -3.29 -1.91 -37.73
CA GLU A 348 -4.76 -1.95 -37.71
C GLU A 348 -5.25 -2.92 -36.63
N ILE A 349 -5.04 -2.57 -35.36
CA ILE A 349 -5.33 -3.41 -34.18
C ILE A 349 -6.76 -3.96 -34.20
N ASN A 350 -7.73 -3.13 -34.62
CA ASN A 350 -9.14 -3.50 -34.73
C ASN A 350 -9.38 -4.64 -35.73
N GLU A 351 -8.64 -4.66 -36.83
CA GLU A 351 -8.78 -5.68 -37.87
C GLU A 351 -8.11 -6.98 -37.43
N ILE A 352 -6.89 -6.90 -36.89
CA ILE A 352 -6.15 -8.03 -36.34
C ILE A 352 -6.97 -8.74 -35.23
N PHE A 353 -7.64 -7.97 -34.37
CA PHE A 353 -8.52 -8.52 -33.33
C PHE A 353 -9.84 -9.12 -33.85
N LYS A 354 -10.34 -8.65 -34.99
CA LYS A 354 -11.50 -9.29 -35.64
C LYS A 354 -11.09 -10.61 -36.28
N GLU A 355 -9.91 -10.67 -36.88
CA GLU A 355 -9.35 -11.87 -37.49
C GLU A 355 -9.08 -12.96 -36.47
N SER A 356 -8.56 -12.62 -35.29
CA SER A 356 -8.35 -13.59 -34.20
C SER A 356 -9.62 -14.26 -33.70
N LYS A 357 -10.81 -13.69 -33.97
CA LYS A 357 -12.11 -14.26 -33.58
C LYS A 357 -12.75 -15.17 -34.64
N LYS A 358 -12.34 -15.07 -35.91
CA LYS A 358 -12.99 -15.80 -37.00
C LYS A 358 -12.66 -17.30 -36.98
N GLU A 359 -11.47 -17.65 -36.49
CA GLU A 359 -10.99 -19.05 -36.44
C GLU A 359 -11.54 -19.86 -35.25
N GLU A 360 -12.25 -19.26 -34.29
CA GLU A 360 -12.94 -20.00 -33.22
C GLU A 360 -14.26 -20.67 -33.70
N LYS A 361 -14.71 -20.42 -34.95
CA LYS A 361 -16.02 -20.85 -35.47
C LYS A 361 -15.97 -21.92 -36.56
N GLU A 362 -14.79 -22.40 -36.93
CA GLU A 362 -14.58 -23.59 -37.76
C GLU A 362 -14.00 -24.73 -36.90
#